data_AF-A0A7B5SU74-F1
#
_entry.id   AF-A0A7B5SU74-F1
#
_cell.length_a   1.000
_cell.length_b   1.000
_cell.length_c   1.000
_cell.angle_alpha   90.00
_cell.angle_beta   90.00
_cell.angle_gamma   90.00
#
_symmetry.space_group_name_H-M   'P 1'
#
loop_
_entity.id
_entity.type
_entity.pdbx_description
1 polymer ?
#
loop_
_entity_poly.entity_id
_entity_poly.type
_entity_poly.pdbx_seq_one_letter_code
_entity_poly.pdbx_strand_id
1 'polypeptide(L)'
;KGIVQLSSDTNSTSETLAATPKAVKAAYDLAAGKAPSSHTHPWNQITGVPTASLTAKGITQLSSATNSTSEVLAATPKAVKAAYDLANGKYTAQDATTT
;
A
#
# COMPACT_ATOMS: atom_id res chain seq x y z
N LYS A 1 23.59 8.00 -53.91
CA LYS A 1 23.55 8.23 -52.45
C LYS A 1 23.20 9.70 -52.21
N GLY A 2 22.23 9.99 -51.34
CA GLY A 2 21.79 11.37 -51.03
C GLY A 2 22.48 11.96 -49.79
N ILE A 3 22.21 13.23 -49.49
CA ILE A 3 22.64 13.90 -48.26
C ILE A 3 21.66 13.59 -47.13
N VAL A 4 22.18 13.28 -45.93
CA VAL A 4 21.37 13.09 -44.71
C VAL A 4 21.44 14.37 -43.88
N GLN A 5 20.28 14.92 -43.51
CA GLN A 5 20.21 16.05 -42.59
C GLN A 5 20.19 15.55 -41.14
N LEU A 6 20.84 16.31 -40.25
CA LEU A 6 21.01 15.95 -38.84
C LEU A 6 20.17 16.87 -37.95
N SER A 7 19.57 16.31 -36.90
CA SER A 7 18.91 17.07 -35.84
C SER A 7 19.51 16.77 -34.46
N SER A 8 19.49 17.78 -33.58
CA SER A 8 19.90 17.67 -32.18
C SER A 8 18.73 17.68 -31.20
N ASP A 9 17.50 17.65 -31.70
CA ASP A 9 16.30 17.66 -30.86
C ASP A 9 16.06 16.29 -30.24
N THR A 10 15.67 16.24 -28.97
CA THR A 10 15.41 14.98 -28.22
C THR A 10 13.96 14.53 -28.28
N ASN A 11 13.08 15.35 -28.86
CA ASN A 11 11.64 15.09 -29.04
C ASN A 11 11.24 15.16 -30.52
N SER A 12 12.19 15.07 -31.46
CA SER A 12 11.91 15.08 -32.89
C SER A 12 10.99 13.92 -33.27
N THR A 13 9.92 14.23 -33.99
CA THR A 13 9.04 13.23 -34.62
C THR A 13 9.42 12.96 -36.09
N SER A 14 10.53 13.54 -36.58
CA SER A 14 10.95 13.38 -37.97
C SER A 14 11.58 12.01 -38.22
N GLU A 15 11.09 11.31 -39.24
CA GLU A 15 11.65 10.04 -39.73
C GLU A 15 12.72 10.23 -40.82
N THR A 16 12.89 11.46 -41.32
CA THR A 16 13.81 11.79 -42.42
C THR A 16 15.12 12.44 -41.96
N LEU A 17 15.20 12.85 -40.70
CA LEU A 17 16.39 13.43 -40.08
C LEU A 17 17.10 12.38 -39.21
N ALA A 18 18.43 12.30 -39.32
CA ALA A 18 19.21 11.46 -38.42
C ALA A 18 19.54 12.20 -37.11
N ALA A 19 19.49 11.48 -35.98
CA ALA A 19 19.85 12.02 -34.68
C ALA A 19 21.37 12.24 -34.57
N THR A 20 21.76 13.35 -33.95
CA THR A 20 23.16 13.58 -33.56
C THR A 20 23.51 12.84 -32.26
N PRO A 21 24.79 12.55 -32.01
CA PRO A 21 25.24 12.04 -30.70
C PRO A 21 24.83 12.94 -29.53
N LYS A 22 24.68 14.25 -29.76
CA LYS A 22 24.17 15.21 -28.76
C LYS A 22 22.74 14.88 -28.35
N ALA A 23 21.83 14.65 -29.32
CA ALA A 23 20.45 14.26 -29.03
C ALA A 23 20.40 12.93 -28.28
N VAL A 24 21.15 11.94 -28.74
CA VAL A 24 21.21 10.60 -28.12
C VAL A 24 21.69 10.67 -26.68
N LYS A 25 22.79 11.40 -26.43
CA LYS A 25 23.33 11.57 -25.07
C LYS A 25 22.35 12.31 -24.16
N ALA A 26 21.74 13.39 -24.65
CA ALA A 26 20.77 14.16 -23.85
C ALA A 26 19.53 13.33 -23.48
N ALA A 27 19.02 12.49 -24.39
CA ALA A 27 17.92 11.59 -24.11
C ALA A 27 18.32 10.50 -23.09
N TYR A 28 19.53 9.94 -23.22
CA TYR A 28 20.07 8.95 -22.29
C TYR A 28 20.24 9.53 -20.87
N ASP A 29 20.91 10.68 -20.74
CA ASP A 29 21.14 11.34 -19.45
C ASP A 29 19.81 11.70 -18.78
N LEU A 30 18.83 12.18 -19.57
CA LEU A 30 17.48 12.45 -19.08
C LEU A 30 16.83 11.17 -18.55
N ALA A 31 16.85 10.08 -19.31
CA ALA A 31 16.27 8.81 -18.88
C ALA A 31 16.94 8.25 -17.63
N ALA A 32 18.27 8.31 -17.55
CA ALA A 32 19.05 7.89 -16.38
C ALA A 32 18.72 8.72 -15.13
N GLY A 33 18.27 9.96 -15.29
CA GLY A 33 17.83 10.84 -14.21
C GLY A 33 16.33 10.72 -13.84
N LYS A 34 15.53 9.95 -14.58
CA LYS A 34 14.09 9.83 -14.35
C LYS A 34 13.79 8.62 -13.47
N ALA A 35 13.59 8.93 -12.20
CA ALA A 35 13.29 8.08 -11.05
C ALA A 35 14.50 7.35 -10.44
N PRO A 36 14.76 7.54 -9.13
CA PRO A 36 15.77 6.75 -8.43
C PRO A 36 15.38 5.27 -8.46
N SER A 37 16.38 4.38 -8.57
CA SER A 37 16.16 2.92 -8.54
C SER A 37 15.45 2.44 -7.27
N SER A 38 15.46 3.25 -6.21
CA SER A 38 14.67 3.07 -5.01
C SER A 38 13.81 4.32 -4.77
N HIS A 39 12.51 4.11 -4.58
CA HIS A 39 11.57 5.16 -4.16
C HIS A 39 10.65 4.61 -3.08
N THR A 40 10.02 5.51 -2.33
CA THR A 40 9.05 5.17 -1.28
C THR A 40 7.69 5.80 -1.59
N HIS A 41 6.63 5.13 -1.16
CA HIS A 41 5.28 5.68 -1.16
C HIS A 41 4.88 6.03 0.28
N PRO A 42 4.55 7.29 0.60
CA PRO A 42 3.91 7.60 1.86
C PRO A 42 2.53 6.95 1.90
N TRP A 43 2.10 6.52 3.09
CA TRP A 43 0.84 5.80 3.27
C TRP A 43 -0.38 6.56 2.73
N ASN A 44 -0.38 7.89 2.84
CA ASN A 44 -1.47 8.75 2.35
C ASN A 44 -1.64 8.77 0.81
N GLN A 45 -0.66 8.27 0.05
CA GLN A 45 -0.76 8.11 -1.40
C GLN A 45 -1.37 6.75 -1.81
N ILE A 46 -1.50 5.81 -0.87
CA ILE A 46 -2.11 4.52 -1.13
C ILE A 46 -3.62 4.67 -1.04
N THR A 47 -4.26 4.90 -2.18
CA THR A 47 -5.72 5.06 -2.30
C THR A 47 -6.38 3.78 -2.82
N GLY A 48 -7.65 3.55 -2.47
CA GLY A 48 -8.44 2.46 -3.04
C GLY A 48 -8.29 1.10 -2.33
N VAL A 49 -7.64 1.05 -1.17
CA VAL A 49 -7.66 -0.14 -0.32
C VAL A 49 -9.04 -0.21 0.37
N PRO A 50 -9.83 -1.29 0.18
CA PRO A 50 -11.15 -1.39 0.79
C PRO A 50 -11.05 -1.63 2.29
N THR A 51 -12.18 -1.47 2.99
CA THR A 51 -12.34 -1.98 4.36
C THR A 51 -12.27 -3.51 4.33
N ALA A 52 -11.57 -4.12 5.28
CA ALA A 52 -11.54 -5.59 5.34
C ALA A 52 -12.91 -6.14 5.76
N SER A 53 -13.22 -7.33 5.27
CA SER A 53 -14.40 -8.12 5.64
C SER A 53 -14.02 -9.60 5.76
N LEU A 54 -15.01 -10.45 6.08
CA LEU A 54 -14.81 -11.90 6.09
C LEU A 54 -14.50 -12.48 4.70
N THR A 55 -14.82 -11.76 3.62
CA THR A 55 -14.67 -12.22 2.24
C THR A 55 -13.69 -11.39 1.41
N ALA A 56 -13.32 -10.20 1.88
CA ALA A 56 -12.41 -9.29 1.19
C ALA A 56 -11.28 -8.81 2.12
N LYS A 57 -10.05 -8.85 1.62
CA LYS A 57 -8.90 -8.27 2.32
C LYS A 57 -8.99 -6.74 2.29
N GLY A 58 -8.52 -6.07 3.35
CA GLY A 58 -8.56 -4.61 3.45
C GLY A 58 -7.91 -4.07 4.72
N ILE A 59 -8.19 -2.81 5.05
CA ILE A 59 -7.74 -2.15 6.29
C ILE A 59 -8.86 -2.23 7.35
N THR A 60 -8.48 -2.44 8.61
CA THR A 60 -9.37 -2.34 9.77
C THR A 60 -8.76 -1.43 10.83
N GLN A 61 -9.61 -0.76 11.60
CA GLN A 61 -9.17 -0.01 12.77
C GLN A 61 -9.21 -0.93 14.00
N LEU A 62 -8.25 -0.78 14.90
CA LEU A 62 -8.14 -1.59 16.11
C LEU A 62 -8.99 -1.00 17.24
N SER A 63 -9.66 -1.86 18.02
CA SER A 63 -10.38 -1.49 19.24
C SER A 63 -9.94 -2.34 20.42
N SER A 64 -9.79 -1.70 21.57
CA SER A 64 -9.48 -2.38 22.84
C SER A 64 -10.69 -2.46 23.79
N ALA A 65 -11.89 -2.13 23.32
CA ALA A 65 -13.11 -2.32 24.09
C ALA A 65 -13.47 -3.81 24.21
N THR A 66 -13.86 -4.25 25.40
CA THR A 66 -14.27 -5.64 25.68
C THR A 66 -15.75 -5.91 25.39
N ASN A 67 -16.53 -4.87 25.11
CA ASN A 67 -17.97 -4.91 24.87
C ASN A 67 -18.37 -4.31 23.50
N SER A 68 -17.41 -4.19 22.58
CA SER A 68 -17.69 -3.67 21.24
C SER A 68 -18.58 -4.62 20.45
N THR A 69 -19.65 -4.09 19.84
CA THR A 69 -20.50 -4.80 18.87
C THR A 69 -20.12 -4.54 17.42
N SER A 70 -19.04 -3.77 17.19
CA SER A 70 -18.60 -3.41 15.84
C SER A 70 -18.04 -4.61 15.07
N GLU A 71 -18.53 -4.81 13.85
CA GLU A 71 -18.04 -5.83 12.91
C GLU A 71 -16.92 -5.33 11.99
N VAL A 72 -16.59 -4.02 12.06
CA VAL A 72 -15.57 -3.38 11.20
C VAL A 72 -14.27 -3.06 11.94
N LEU A 73 -14.23 -3.28 13.25
CA LEU A 73 -13.04 -3.07 14.09
C LEU A 73 -12.45 -4.41 14.50
N ALA A 74 -11.12 -4.53 14.46
CA ALA A 74 -10.45 -5.73 14.97
C ALA A 74 -10.11 -5.58 16.46
N ALA A 75 -10.36 -6.64 17.23
CA ALA A 75 -10.03 -6.69 18.66
C ALA A 75 -8.50 -6.74 18.87
N THR A 76 -7.99 -5.98 19.84
CA THR A 76 -6.59 -6.08 20.26
C THR A 76 -6.37 -7.23 21.24
N PRO A 77 -5.11 -7.72 21.40
CA PRO A 77 -4.79 -8.68 22.47
C PRO A 77 -5.20 -8.22 23.87
N LYS A 78 -5.22 -6.90 24.13
CA LYS A 78 -5.70 -6.32 25.39
C LYS A 78 -7.19 -6.60 25.62
N ALA A 79 -8.05 -6.37 24.63
CA ALA A 79 -9.48 -6.66 24.73
C ALA A 79 -9.73 -8.15 24.92
N VAL A 80 -9.07 -8.99 24.12
CA VAL A 80 -9.23 -10.45 24.18
C VAL A 80 -8.81 -10.98 25.55
N LYS A 81 -7.65 -10.55 26.07
CA LYS A 81 -7.18 -10.96 27.39
C LYS A 81 -8.14 -10.53 28.50
N ALA A 82 -8.59 -9.28 28.48
CA ALA A 82 -9.50 -8.77 29.52
C ALA A 82 -10.86 -9.49 29.52
N ALA A 83 -11.40 -9.82 28.35
CA ALA A 83 -12.62 -10.62 28.24
C ALA A 83 -12.42 -12.05 28.75
N TYR A 84 -11.28 -12.67 28.43
CA TYR A 84 -10.92 -14.01 28.93
C TYR A 84 -10.77 -14.04 30.45
N ASP A 85 -10.01 -13.11 31.02
CA ASP A 85 -9.79 -13.01 32.47
C ASP A 85 -11.13 -12.79 33.21
N LEU A 86 -12.01 -11.93 32.67
CA LEU A 86 -13.35 -11.70 33.23
C LEU A 86 -14.20 -12.98 33.23
N ALA A 87 -14.19 -13.74 32.12
CA ALA A 87 -14.92 -15.00 32.04
C ALA A 87 -14.38 -16.04 33.02
N ASN A 88 -13.06 -16.17 33.13
CA ASN A 88 -12.42 -17.11 34.05
C ASN A 88 -12.65 -16.74 35.52
N GLY A 89 -12.71 -15.45 35.85
CA GLY A 89 -13.03 -14.98 37.20
C GLY A 89 -14.50 -15.11 37.59
N LYS A 90 -15.42 -15.21 36.62
CA LYS A 90 -16.87 -15.42 36.86
C LYS A 90 -17.23 -16.90 37.04
N TYR A 91 -16.36 -17.83 36.64
CA TYR A 91 -16.50 -19.26 36.92
C TYR A 91 -16.17 -19.54 38.40
N THR A 92 -17.05 -19.13 39.32
CA THR A 92 -17.08 -19.66 40.69
C THR A 92 -18.01 -20.87 40.70
N ALA A 93 -17.57 -22.00 41.25
CA ALA A 93 -18.28 -23.28 41.29
C ALA A 93 -19.66 -23.30 42.00
N GLN A 94 -20.23 -22.12 42.31
CA GLN A 94 -21.50 -21.96 43.02
C GLN A 94 -22.73 -22.25 42.14
N ASP A 95 -22.64 -22.10 40.82
CA ASP A 95 -23.73 -22.41 39.88
C ASP A 95 -23.76 -23.88 39.44
N ALA A 96 -22.78 -24.70 39.87
CA ALA A 96 -22.75 -26.14 39.62
C ALA A 96 -23.56 -26.92 40.69
N THR A 97 -24.79 -26.46 40.99
CA THR A 97 -25.72 -27.28 41.78
C THR A 97 -26.65 -28.03 40.83
N THR A 98 -26.34 -29.30 40.56
CA THR A 98 -27.32 -30.24 40.01
C THR A 98 -28.18 -30.76 41.16
N THR A 99 -29.36 -30.17 41.35
CA THR A 99 -30.51 -30.83 42.01
C THR A 99 -31.41 -31.38 40.91
#